data_AF-A0A352PVK9-F1
#
_entry.id   AF-A0A352PVK9-F1
#
_cell.length_a   1.000
_cell.length_b   1.000
_cell.length_c   1.000
_cell.angle_alpha   90.00
_cell.angle_beta   90.00
_cell.angle_gamma   90.00
#
_symmetry.space_group_name_H-M   'P 1'
#
loop_
_entity.id
_entity.type
_entity.pdbx_description
1 polymer ?
#
loop_
_entity_poly.entity_id
_entity_poly.type
_entity_poly.pdbx_seq_one_letter_code
_entity_poly.pdbx_strand_id
1 'polypeptide(L)'
;GEQMMSISSGLQLGYTINFPEEPETSMDDLREVGPHVMFAPPRLYEQMTRNVQVKYLDAGFVKRHAFELAMKIGYRVADMKFRKERIPWHWRSLRWVAYQTVQRKLRDHLGLSRIRNAYTGGAAMGPDHFRFFHALGVNLKQIYGQTEIAGISVVHRTGDIKFDTVGKPIPGTEIQITEDGEITSKSPSVFLGYYKNPEATAKTLVDGWLYSGDRGFIDEEGHLVVFDRSKDVMTLCDGRPFSPQSLETRLKFSPYIKDAWIIGDHRDYVTAVICIDYPVAGKWADSKGINYTSYSELSQKGPVYDLVAAQISDANKDLPEAARIRKFVNLYKELDADDDELTRTRKLRRAFVEKRYENIVNALYSDQELFRIDTTITYEDGREVHIDTELLVRTVA
;
A
#
# COMPACT_ATOMS: atom_id res chain seq x y z
N GLY A 1 -0.92 6.76 -19.09
CA GLY A 1 -1.65 7.30 -17.93
C GLY A 1 -1.59 8.81 -17.90
N GLU A 2 -0.44 9.36 -17.52
CA GLU A 2 -0.21 10.81 -17.42
C GLU A 2 -0.56 11.57 -18.71
N GLN A 3 0.04 11.25 -19.85
CA GLN A 3 -0.28 11.86 -21.17
C GLN A 3 -1.77 11.79 -21.58
N MET A 4 -2.46 10.71 -21.23
CA MET A 4 -3.89 10.55 -21.51
C MET A 4 -4.73 11.54 -20.66
N MET A 5 -4.29 11.81 -19.43
CA MET A 5 -4.94 12.76 -18.52
C MET A 5 -4.49 14.21 -18.80
N SER A 6 -3.20 14.48 -18.94
CA SER A 6 -2.68 15.85 -19.09
C SER A 6 -2.89 16.41 -20.50
N ILE A 7 -2.85 15.59 -21.55
CA ILE A 7 -3.00 16.09 -22.92
C ILE A 7 -4.39 15.77 -23.47
N SER A 8 -4.69 14.48 -23.65
CA SER A 8 -5.89 14.07 -24.39
C SER A 8 -7.18 14.52 -23.69
N SER A 9 -7.33 14.15 -22.41
CA SER A 9 -8.52 14.50 -21.63
C SER A 9 -8.60 16.00 -21.35
N GLY A 10 -7.46 16.67 -21.15
CA GLY A 10 -7.39 18.12 -21.01
C GLY A 10 -7.92 18.86 -22.24
N LEU A 11 -7.51 18.44 -23.44
CA LEU A 11 -7.96 19.02 -24.72
C LEU A 11 -9.42 18.68 -25.04
N GLN A 12 -9.91 17.49 -24.68
CA GLN A 12 -11.28 17.06 -24.98
C GLN A 12 -12.33 17.65 -24.02
N LEU A 13 -12.01 17.74 -22.72
CA LEU A 13 -12.98 18.13 -21.67
C LEU A 13 -12.76 19.56 -21.15
N GLY A 14 -11.61 20.18 -21.41
CA GLY A 14 -11.34 21.57 -21.07
C GLY A 14 -11.21 21.85 -19.57
N TYR A 15 -10.36 21.09 -18.86
CA TYR A 15 -10.05 21.36 -17.45
C TYR A 15 -8.66 21.96 -17.26
N THR A 16 -8.52 22.76 -16.20
CA THR A 16 -7.24 23.34 -15.78
C THR A 16 -6.32 22.26 -15.23
N ILE A 17 -5.12 22.14 -15.82
CA ILE A 17 -4.05 21.27 -15.35
C ILE A 17 -3.03 22.15 -14.65
N ASN A 18 -2.68 21.76 -13.42
CA ASN A 18 -1.69 22.45 -12.62
C ASN A 18 -0.45 21.56 -12.55
N PHE A 19 0.71 22.18 -12.71
CA PHE A 19 2.00 21.54 -12.55
C PHE A 19 2.58 22.03 -11.22
N PRO A 20 3.07 21.14 -10.35
CA PRO A 20 3.80 21.56 -9.17
C PRO A 20 5.08 22.31 -9.59
N GLU A 21 5.54 23.24 -8.76
CA GLU A 21 6.74 24.02 -9.03
C GLU A 21 7.99 23.12 -9.01
N GLU A 22 8.12 22.33 -7.94
CA GLU A 22 9.16 21.32 -7.76
C GLU A 22 8.59 20.04 -7.13
N PRO A 23 9.24 18.86 -7.28
CA PRO A 23 8.82 17.64 -6.60
C PRO A 23 8.66 17.81 -5.08
N GLU A 24 9.52 18.61 -4.46
CA GLU A 24 9.57 18.92 -3.04
C GLU A 24 8.38 19.78 -2.58
N THR A 25 7.90 20.70 -3.42
CA THR A 25 6.77 21.60 -3.13
C THR A 25 5.41 20.97 -3.45
N SER A 26 5.40 19.82 -4.14
CA SER A 26 4.19 19.20 -4.69
C SER A 26 3.02 19.05 -3.73
N MET A 27 3.27 18.82 -2.44
CA MET A 27 2.22 18.70 -1.41
C MET A 27 1.64 20.05 -0.97
N ASP A 28 2.48 21.08 -0.91
CA ASP A 28 2.04 22.44 -0.60
C ASP A 28 1.27 23.02 -1.79
N ASP A 29 1.77 22.79 -3.01
CA ASP A 29 1.08 23.16 -4.26
C ASP A 29 -0.28 22.47 -4.36
N LEU A 30 -0.35 21.17 -4.03
CA LEU A 30 -1.61 20.42 -3.99
C LEU A 30 -2.61 21.06 -3.02
N ARG A 31 -2.13 21.55 -1.88
CA ARG A 31 -2.96 22.19 -0.87
C ARG A 31 -3.47 23.55 -1.33
N GLU A 32 -2.61 24.36 -1.93
CA GLU A 32 -2.98 25.66 -2.50
C GLU A 32 -3.97 25.51 -3.67
N VAL A 33 -3.63 24.62 -4.62
CA VAL A 33 -4.45 24.33 -5.80
C VAL A 33 -5.78 23.71 -5.41
N GLY A 34 -5.83 22.86 -4.38
CA GLY A 34 -7.05 22.18 -3.92
C GLY A 34 -7.90 21.60 -5.07
N PRO A 35 -7.43 20.56 -5.77
CA PRO A 35 -8.02 20.13 -7.03
C PRO A 35 -9.41 19.49 -6.89
N HIS A 36 -10.18 19.52 -7.97
CA HIS A 36 -11.47 18.81 -8.06
C HIS A 36 -11.32 17.35 -8.47
N VAL A 37 -10.29 17.04 -9.24
CA VAL A 37 -9.93 15.69 -9.68
C VAL A 37 -8.45 15.49 -9.43
N MET A 38 -8.10 14.37 -8.82
CA MET A 38 -6.71 14.00 -8.54
C MET A 38 -6.48 12.58 -9.02
N PHE A 39 -5.38 12.36 -9.72
CA PHE A 39 -4.88 11.04 -10.08
C PHE A 39 -3.47 10.89 -9.52
N ALA A 40 -3.26 9.89 -8.67
CA ALA A 40 -1.97 9.69 -8.01
C ALA A 40 -1.67 8.21 -7.74
N PRO A 41 -0.39 7.82 -7.75
CA PRO A 41 0.00 6.46 -7.38
C PRO A 41 -0.35 6.17 -5.91
N PRO A 42 -0.54 4.89 -5.52
CA PRO A 42 -0.89 4.53 -4.15
C PRO A 42 0.02 5.14 -3.09
N ARG A 43 1.33 5.18 -3.37
CA ARG A 43 2.36 5.73 -2.48
C ARG A 43 2.07 7.14 -2.00
N LEU A 44 1.48 8.00 -2.84
CA LEU A 44 1.17 9.36 -2.43
C LEU A 44 0.05 9.38 -1.37
N TYR A 45 -0.98 8.57 -1.56
CA TYR A 45 -2.07 8.41 -0.59
C TYR A 45 -1.60 7.70 0.70
N GLU A 46 -0.69 6.74 0.58
CA GLU A 46 -0.04 6.07 1.72
C GLU A 46 0.76 7.10 2.54
N GLN A 47 1.57 7.93 1.88
CA GLN A 47 2.33 9.01 2.51
C GLN A 47 1.40 10.04 3.19
N MET A 48 0.30 10.43 2.54
CA MET A 48 -0.72 11.28 3.16
C MET A 48 -1.28 10.65 4.43
N THR A 49 -1.61 9.36 4.41
CA THR A 49 -2.11 8.63 5.59
C THR A 49 -1.08 8.63 6.72
N ARG A 50 0.18 8.31 6.40
CA ARG A 50 1.28 8.31 7.37
C ARG A 50 1.49 9.69 7.99
N ASN A 51 1.46 10.75 7.20
CA ASN A 51 1.56 12.13 7.71
C ASN A 51 0.44 12.45 8.72
N VAL A 52 -0.78 11.98 8.48
CA VAL A 52 -1.88 12.13 9.44
C VAL A 52 -1.63 11.33 10.71
N GLN A 53 -1.20 10.07 10.58
CA GLN A 53 -0.92 9.20 11.72
C GLN A 53 0.18 9.75 12.62
N VAL A 54 1.29 10.25 12.04
CA VAL A 54 2.37 10.88 12.79
C VAL A 54 1.87 12.11 13.55
N LYS A 55 1.07 12.98 12.90
CA LYS A 55 0.46 14.14 13.57
C LYS A 55 -0.54 13.76 14.65
N TYR A 56 -1.22 12.62 14.49
CA TYR A 56 -2.10 12.06 15.50
C TYR A 56 -1.33 11.57 16.73
N LEU A 57 -0.13 10.99 16.54
CA LEU A 57 0.74 10.59 17.65
C LEU A 57 1.25 11.81 18.44
N ASP A 58 1.56 12.91 17.74
CA ASP A 58 1.97 14.18 18.35
C ASP A 58 0.78 14.98 18.95
N ALA A 59 -0.46 14.51 18.78
CA ALA A 59 -1.64 15.25 19.21
C ALA A 59 -1.94 15.08 20.70
N GLY A 60 -2.20 16.20 21.39
CA GLY A 60 -2.68 16.18 22.77
C GLY A 60 -4.02 15.43 22.93
N PHE A 61 -4.28 14.96 24.16
CA PHE A 61 -5.39 14.06 24.51
C PHE A 61 -6.75 14.44 23.88
N VAL A 62 -7.13 15.71 23.94
CA VAL A 62 -8.42 16.21 23.41
C VAL A 62 -8.49 16.09 21.88
N LYS A 63 -7.43 16.49 21.17
CA LYS A 63 -7.37 16.40 19.70
C LYS A 63 -7.37 14.94 19.25
N ARG A 64 -6.65 14.10 19.98
CA ARG A 64 -6.56 12.65 19.74
C ARG A 64 -7.93 11.97 19.85
N HIS A 65 -8.65 12.21 20.95
CA HIS A 65 -10.00 11.66 21.15
C HIS A 65 -11.00 12.19 20.12
N ALA A 66 -10.92 13.49 19.78
CA ALA A 66 -11.77 14.05 18.74
C ALA A 66 -11.52 13.40 17.37
N PHE A 67 -10.25 13.15 17.03
CA PHE A 67 -9.87 12.44 15.81
C PHE A 67 -10.37 11.00 15.81
N GLU A 68 -10.14 10.24 16.88
CA GLU A 68 -10.61 8.86 17.01
C GLU A 68 -12.14 8.75 16.85
N LEU A 69 -12.90 9.64 17.51
CA LEU A 69 -14.35 9.69 17.39
C LEU A 69 -14.79 10.04 15.95
N ALA A 70 -14.18 11.07 15.35
CA ALA A 70 -14.50 11.50 14.00
C ALA A 70 -14.20 10.40 12.96
N MET A 71 -13.09 9.70 13.11
CA MET A 71 -12.72 8.58 12.25
C MET A 71 -13.64 7.38 12.47
N LYS A 72 -13.98 7.03 13.72
CA LYS A 72 -14.94 5.95 14.02
C LYS A 72 -16.31 6.20 13.37
N ILE A 73 -16.80 7.44 13.42
CA ILE A 73 -18.03 7.84 12.71
C ILE A 73 -17.82 7.73 11.20
N GLY A 74 -16.70 8.24 10.69
CA GLY A 74 -16.33 8.18 9.28
C GLY A 74 -16.33 6.76 8.73
N TYR A 75 -15.63 5.82 9.38
CA TYR A 75 -15.57 4.41 8.98
C TYR A 75 -16.95 3.78 8.98
N ARG A 76 -17.76 3.98 10.02
CA ARG A 76 -19.10 3.38 10.10
C ARG A 76 -20.03 3.87 8.98
N VAL A 77 -19.97 5.16 8.67
CA VAL A 77 -20.72 5.76 7.55
C VAL A 77 -20.20 5.26 6.21
N ALA A 78 -18.88 5.12 6.06
CA ALA A 78 -18.27 4.59 4.85
C ALA A 78 -18.70 3.14 4.63
N ASP A 79 -18.61 2.28 5.65
CA ASP A 79 -19.05 0.88 5.60
C ASP A 79 -20.53 0.76 5.19
N MET A 80 -21.43 1.59 5.74
CA MET A 80 -22.84 1.64 5.32
C MET A 80 -23.00 2.00 3.83
N LYS A 81 -22.21 2.96 3.33
CA LYS A 81 -22.24 3.32 1.90
C LYS A 81 -21.80 2.16 1.02
N PHE A 82 -20.75 1.44 1.42
CA PHE A 82 -20.24 0.29 0.65
C PHE A 82 -21.23 -0.86 0.62
N ARG A 83 -21.94 -1.08 1.73
CA ARG A 83 -23.05 -2.06 1.78
C ARG A 83 -24.33 -1.60 1.07
N LYS A 84 -24.30 -0.43 0.42
CA LYS A 84 -25.45 0.19 -0.25
C LYS A 84 -26.65 0.38 0.71
N GLU A 85 -26.37 0.55 2.01
CA GLU A 85 -27.39 0.74 3.05
C GLU A 85 -27.84 2.20 3.15
N ARG A 86 -29.09 2.41 3.57
CA ARG A 86 -29.58 3.76 3.86
C ARG A 86 -28.96 4.26 5.16
N ILE A 87 -28.24 5.39 5.08
CA ILE A 87 -27.64 6.03 6.26
C ILE A 87 -28.74 6.67 7.11
N PRO A 88 -28.95 6.21 8.37
CA PRO A 88 -29.96 6.78 9.24
C PRO A 88 -29.68 8.26 9.55
N TRP A 89 -30.74 9.03 9.85
CA TRP A 89 -30.63 10.47 10.08
C TRP A 89 -29.63 10.84 11.19
N HIS A 90 -29.56 10.05 12.27
CA HIS A 90 -28.63 10.29 13.38
C HIS A 90 -27.17 10.12 12.94
N TRP A 91 -26.87 9.13 12.09
CA TRP A 91 -25.53 8.98 11.50
C TRP A 91 -25.20 10.11 10.53
N ARG A 92 -26.18 10.65 9.80
CA ARG A 92 -25.98 11.84 8.96
C ARG A 92 -25.61 13.06 9.79
N SER A 93 -26.28 13.27 10.93
CA SER A 93 -25.97 14.36 11.87
C SER A 93 -24.59 14.17 12.50
N LEU A 94 -24.27 12.97 13.01
CA LEU A 94 -22.94 12.66 13.55
C LEU A 94 -21.83 12.87 12.53
N ARG A 95 -22.06 12.44 11.28
CA ARG A 95 -21.12 12.69 10.17
C ARG A 95 -20.93 14.17 9.92
N TRP A 96 -22.00 14.97 9.94
CA TRP A 96 -21.90 16.42 9.76
C TRP A 96 -21.06 17.06 10.87
N VAL A 97 -21.27 16.66 12.13
CA VAL A 97 -20.45 17.13 13.26
C VAL A 97 -18.99 16.73 13.08
N ALA A 98 -18.70 15.45 12.81
CA ALA A 98 -17.34 14.94 12.58
C ALA A 98 -16.64 15.68 11.43
N TYR A 99 -17.39 15.99 10.37
CA TYR A 99 -16.89 16.77 9.26
C TYR A 99 -16.50 18.19 9.66
N GLN A 100 -17.39 18.92 10.34
CA GLN A 100 -17.12 20.32 10.71
C GLN A 100 -15.97 20.47 11.70
N THR A 101 -15.80 19.53 12.63
CA THR A 101 -14.82 19.62 13.71
C THR A 101 -13.43 19.16 13.30
N VAL A 102 -13.31 18.00 12.65
CA VAL A 102 -12.02 17.35 12.37
C VAL A 102 -11.80 17.16 10.87
N GLN A 103 -12.71 16.46 10.18
CA GLN A 103 -12.41 15.95 8.84
C GLN A 103 -12.25 17.08 7.80
N ARG A 104 -12.97 18.20 7.95
CA ARG A 104 -12.82 19.37 7.07
C ARG A 104 -11.41 19.96 7.14
N LYS A 105 -10.88 20.16 8.36
CA LYS A 105 -9.50 20.67 8.54
C LYS A 105 -8.45 19.67 8.07
N LEU A 106 -8.71 18.38 8.30
CA LEU A 106 -7.83 17.32 7.85
C LEU A 106 -7.76 17.23 6.32
N ARG A 107 -8.92 17.29 5.65
CA ARG A 107 -8.99 17.35 4.18
C ARG A 107 -8.30 18.59 3.63
N ASP A 108 -8.48 19.73 4.28
CA ASP A 108 -7.79 20.96 3.90
C ASP A 108 -6.27 20.81 3.97
N HIS A 109 -5.78 20.23 5.06
CA HIS A 109 -4.35 20.03 5.23
C HIS A 109 -3.75 19.04 4.22
N LEU A 110 -4.56 18.12 3.69
CA LEU A 110 -4.17 17.17 2.64
C LEU A 110 -4.38 17.72 1.21
N GLY A 111 -4.90 18.95 1.06
CA GLY A 111 -5.29 19.50 -0.25
C GLY A 111 -6.55 18.88 -0.87
N LEU A 112 -7.31 18.12 -0.07
CA LEU A 112 -8.50 17.38 -0.47
C LEU A 112 -9.81 18.11 -0.13
N SER A 113 -9.75 19.42 0.16
CA SER A 113 -10.93 20.23 0.49
C SER A 113 -11.99 20.25 -0.61
N ARG A 114 -11.57 20.44 -1.87
CA ARG A 114 -12.47 20.56 -3.03
C ARG A 114 -12.58 19.28 -3.88
N ILE A 115 -11.92 18.21 -3.46
CA ILE A 115 -11.87 16.97 -4.23
C ILE A 115 -13.28 16.40 -4.45
N ARG A 116 -13.58 16.08 -5.72
CA ARG A 116 -14.82 15.41 -6.13
C ARG A 116 -14.55 13.96 -6.51
N ASN A 117 -13.43 13.70 -7.17
CA ASN A 117 -12.98 12.37 -7.55
C ASN A 117 -11.48 12.24 -7.33
N ALA A 118 -11.07 11.27 -6.54
CA ALA A 118 -9.68 10.87 -6.37
C ALA A 118 -9.50 9.50 -7.01
N TYR A 119 -8.45 9.33 -7.80
CA TYR A 119 -8.13 8.09 -8.49
C TYR A 119 -6.74 7.61 -8.08
N THR A 120 -6.60 6.30 -7.96
CA THR A 120 -5.31 5.62 -7.75
C THR A 120 -5.16 4.44 -8.68
N GLY A 121 -3.92 4.18 -9.11
CA GLY A 121 -3.59 3.12 -10.07
C GLY A 121 -2.10 2.94 -10.25
N GLY A 122 -1.73 1.94 -11.04
CA GLY A 122 -0.33 1.56 -11.31
C GLY A 122 0.30 0.64 -10.27
N ALA A 123 -0.34 0.46 -9.12
CA ALA A 123 -0.03 -0.57 -8.14
C ALA A 123 -1.27 -0.84 -7.26
N ALA A 124 -1.27 -1.95 -6.54
CA ALA A 124 -2.28 -2.23 -5.53
C ALA A 124 -2.13 -1.27 -4.33
N MET A 125 -3.26 -0.80 -3.79
CA MET A 125 -3.32 -0.04 -2.55
C MET A 125 -3.91 -0.90 -1.44
N GLY A 126 -3.36 -0.81 -0.23
CA GLY A 126 -3.93 -1.50 0.92
C GLY A 126 -5.38 -1.05 1.22
N PRO A 127 -6.29 -1.98 1.56
CA PRO A 127 -7.69 -1.66 1.82
C PRO A 127 -7.86 -0.65 2.97
N ASP A 128 -6.95 -0.66 3.94
CA ASP A 128 -7.00 0.25 5.09
C ASP A 128 -6.73 1.71 4.71
N HIS A 129 -5.81 1.97 3.77
CA HIS A 129 -5.62 3.31 3.17
C HIS A 129 -6.88 3.74 2.44
N PHE A 130 -7.46 2.85 1.65
CA PHE A 130 -8.65 3.15 0.89
C PHE A 130 -9.84 3.48 1.82
N ARG A 131 -10.06 2.69 2.86
CA ARG A 131 -11.06 2.93 3.91
C ARG A 131 -10.84 4.25 4.63
N PHE A 132 -9.59 4.59 4.95
CA PHE A 132 -9.24 5.85 5.61
C PHE A 132 -9.71 7.06 4.81
N PHE A 133 -9.43 7.12 3.51
CA PHE A 133 -9.87 8.24 2.66
C PHE A 133 -11.39 8.32 2.55
N HIS A 134 -12.08 7.18 2.42
CA HIS A 134 -13.54 7.16 2.39
C HIS A 134 -14.18 7.56 3.72
N ALA A 135 -13.54 7.24 4.86
CA ALA A 135 -13.96 7.71 6.17
C ALA A 135 -13.86 9.24 6.28
N LEU A 136 -12.87 9.87 5.65
CA LEU A 136 -12.78 11.33 5.50
C LEU A 136 -13.79 11.92 4.51
N GLY A 137 -14.50 11.07 3.77
CA GLY A 137 -15.45 11.48 2.73
C GLY A 137 -14.79 11.84 1.40
N VAL A 138 -13.57 11.35 1.15
CA VAL A 138 -12.91 11.43 -0.15
C VAL A 138 -13.40 10.28 -1.02
N ASN A 139 -13.89 10.61 -2.22
CA ASN A 139 -14.36 9.63 -3.20
C ASN A 139 -13.17 9.02 -3.96
N LEU A 140 -12.37 8.23 -3.24
CA LEU A 140 -11.20 7.53 -3.78
C LEU A 140 -11.64 6.30 -4.58
N LYS A 141 -11.02 6.08 -5.73
CA LYS A 141 -11.38 5.06 -6.72
C LYS A 141 -10.12 4.38 -7.24
N GLN A 142 -10.20 3.09 -7.47
CA GLN A 142 -9.15 2.36 -8.16
C GLN A 142 -9.39 2.40 -9.67
N ILE A 143 -8.29 2.35 -10.41
CA ILE A 143 -8.25 2.12 -11.83
C ILE A 143 -7.25 1.01 -12.14
N TYR A 144 -7.52 0.26 -13.19
CA TYR A 144 -6.58 -0.68 -13.76
C TYR A 144 -6.33 -0.35 -15.23
N GLY A 145 -5.13 -0.66 -15.69
CA GLY A 145 -4.62 -0.20 -16.95
C GLY A 145 -3.11 -0.32 -17.08
N GLN A 146 -2.64 -0.31 -18.31
CA GLN A 146 -1.23 -0.43 -18.68
C GLN A 146 -0.91 0.42 -19.91
N THR A 147 0.37 0.56 -20.22
CA THR A 147 0.84 1.39 -21.35
C THR A 147 0.28 0.87 -22.68
N GLU A 148 0.19 -0.45 -22.82
CA GLU A 148 -0.25 -1.20 -23.99
C GLU A 148 -1.73 -0.99 -24.33
N ILE A 149 -2.54 -0.45 -23.41
CA ILE A 149 -3.95 -0.05 -23.62
C ILE A 149 -4.17 1.46 -23.43
N ALA A 150 -3.11 2.26 -23.63
CA ALA A 150 -3.11 3.72 -23.52
C ALA A 150 -3.53 4.28 -22.14
N GLY A 151 -3.32 3.51 -21.08
CA GLY A 151 -3.69 3.91 -19.72
C GLY A 151 -4.87 3.09 -19.20
N ILE A 152 -5.99 3.75 -18.89
CA ILE A 152 -7.09 3.18 -18.10
C ILE A 152 -7.95 2.26 -18.98
N SER A 153 -8.15 1.02 -18.55
CA SER A 153 -9.09 0.06 -19.17
C SER A 153 -10.28 -0.26 -18.26
N VAL A 154 -10.10 -0.15 -16.95
CA VAL A 154 -11.07 -0.51 -15.92
C VAL A 154 -11.08 0.54 -14.81
N VAL A 155 -12.25 0.88 -14.28
CA VAL A 155 -12.39 1.95 -13.28
C VAL A 155 -13.54 1.72 -12.30
N HIS A 156 -13.33 2.09 -11.04
CA HIS A 156 -14.41 2.28 -10.08
C HIS A 156 -15.28 3.49 -10.43
N ARG A 157 -16.60 3.33 -10.35
CA ARG A 157 -17.56 4.42 -10.60
C ARG A 157 -18.10 4.96 -9.29
N THR A 158 -18.54 6.23 -9.28
CA THR A 158 -19.15 6.81 -8.08
C THR A 158 -20.40 5.99 -7.70
N GLY A 159 -20.44 5.47 -6.47
CA GLY A 159 -21.52 4.62 -5.98
C GLY A 159 -21.38 3.13 -6.32
N ASP A 160 -20.34 2.74 -7.05
CA ASP A 160 -20.03 1.35 -7.39
C ASP A 160 -18.53 1.09 -7.15
N ILE A 161 -18.18 0.89 -5.87
CA ILE A 161 -16.82 0.74 -5.37
C ILE A 161 -16.77 -0.47 -4.44
N LYS A 162 -15.84 -1.39 -4.70
CA LYS A 162 -15.50 -2.51 -3.82
C LYS A 162 -13.99 -2.51 -3.55
N PHE A 163 -13.59 -2.66 -2.29
CA PHE A 163 -12.19 -2.50 -1.88
C PHE A 163 -11.22 -3.47 -2.55
N ASP A 164 -11.68 -4.70 -2.78
CA ASP A 164 -10.85 -5.78 -3.31
C ASP A 164 -10.84 -5.83 -4.84
N THR A 165 -11.42 -4.83 -5.51
CA THR A 165 -11.57 -4.78 -6.98
C THR A 165 -10.98 -3.50 -7.53
N VAL A 166 -10.79 -3.45 -8.85
CA VAL A 166 -10.38 -2.24 -9.59
C VAL A 166 -11.54 -1.61 -10.38
N GLY A 167 -12.72 -2.22 -10.33
CA GLY A 167 -13.93 -1.72 -10.95
C GLY A 167 -14.34 -2.46 -12.20
N LYS A 168 -15.00 -1.76 -13.12
CA LYS A 168 -15.59 -2.34 -14.33
C LYS A 168 -14.96 -1.73 -15.58
N PRO A 169 -14.96 -2.44 -16.73
CA PRO A 169 -14.41 -1.93 -17.97
C PRO A 169 -15.00 -0.56 -18.35
N ILE A 170 -14.17 0.30 -18.92
CA ILE A 170 -14.63 1.55 -19.53
C ILE A 170 -15.40 1.27 -20.83
N PRO A 171 -16.27 2.18 -21.29
CA PRO A 171 -16.96 2.00 -22.56
C PRO A 171 -15.98 1.74 -23.71
N GLY A 172 -16.30 0.76 -24.57
CA GLY A 172 -15.43 0.36 -25.69
C GLY A 172 -14.29 -0.58 -25.32
N THR A 173 -14.19 -1.02 -24.07
CA THR A 173 -13.21 -2.02 -23.61
C THR A 173 -13.91 -3.30 -23.16
N GLU A 174 -13.48 -4.41 -23.73
CA GLU A 174 -13.87 -5.77 -23.31
C GLU A 174 -12.74 -6.38 -22.50
N ILE A 175 -13.09 -7.11 -21.42
CA ILE A 175 -12.15 -7.85 -20.58
C ILE A 175 -12.57 -9.32 -20.59
N GLN A 176 -11.60 -10.20 -20.75
CA GLN A 176 -11.75 -11.65 -20.59
C GLN A 176 -10.69 -12.18 -19.64
N ILE A 177 -10.98 -13.34 -19.04
CA ILE A 177 -10.06 -14.08 -18.19
C ILE A 177 -9.77 -15.40 -18.89
N THR A 178 -8.51 -15.71 -19.13
CA THR A 178 -8.11 -17.00 -19.73
C THR A 178 -8.31 -18.16 -18.75
N GLU A 179 -8.21 -19.40 -19.23
CA GLU A 179 -8.28 -20.59 -18.36
C GLU A 179 -7.21 -20.58 -17.25
N ASP A 180 -6.04 -20.00 -17.53
CA ASP A 180 -4.93 -19.83 -16.57
C ASP A 180 -5.09 -18.60 -15.66
N GLY A 181 -6.22 -17.89 -15.76
CA GLY A 181 -6.54 -16.72 -14.95
C GLY A 181 -5.89 -15.41 -15.42
N GLU A 182 -5.30 -15.35 -16.62
CA GLU A 182 -4.71 -14.13 -17.17
C GLU A 182 -5.79 -13.16 -17.66
N ILE A 183 -5.62 -11.87 -17.36
CA ILE A 183 -6.51 -10.81 -17.82
C ILE A 183 -6.14 -10.44 -19.25
N THR A 184 -7.09 -10.58 -20.17
CA THR A 184 -6.96 -10.11 -21.55
C THR A 184 -7.93 -8.96 -21.82
N SER A 185 -7.52 -8.03 -22.67
CA SER A 185 -8.31 -6.82 -22.97
C SER A 185 -8.43 -6.59 -24.47
N LYS A 186 -9.60 -6.19 -24.95
CA LYS A 186 -9.81 -5.74 -26.33
C LYS A 186 -10.42 -4.34 -26.31
N SER A 187 -9.78 -3.40 -26.99
CA SER A 187 -10.18 -2.00 -26.99
C SER A 187 -9.57 -1.26 -28.18
N PRO A 188 -10.23 -0.21 -28.73
CA PRO A 188 -9.60 0.71 -29.68
C PRO A 188 -8.33 1.39 -29.13
N SER A 189 -8.12 1.38 -27.81
CA SER A 189 -6.95 1.95 -27.15
C SER A 189 -5.75 1.00 -27.07
N VAL A 190 -5.89 -0.25 -27.52
CA VAL A 190 -4.77 -1.20 -27.59
C VAL A 190 -3.74 -0.70 -28.61
N PHE A 191 -2.47 -0.68 -28.21
CA PHE A 191 -1.35 -0.26 -29.04
C PHE A 191 -1.17 -1.13 -30.30
N LEU A 192 -0.39 -0.64 -31.26
CA LEU A 192 -0.08 -1.39 -32.49
C LEU A 192 1.02 -2.45 -32.30
N GLY A 193 1.74 -2.40 -31.18
CA GLY A 193 2.87 -3.27 -30.88
C GLY A 193 4.09 -2.52 -30.37
N TYR A 194 5.11 -3.30 -30.00
CA TYR A 194 6.39 -2.78 -29.52
C TYR A 194 7.29 -2.36 -30.68
N TYR A 195 7.91 -1.20 -30.56
CA TYR A 195 8.82 -0.67 -31.57
C TYR A 195 10.02 -1.61 -31.81
N LYS A 196 10.22 -2.04 -33.06
CA LYS A 196 11.28 -2.96 -33.48
C LYS A 196 11.31 -4.32 -32.75
N ASN A 197 10.19 -4.74 -32.15
CA ASN A 197 10.11 -6.02 -31.45
C ASN A 197 8.84 -6.80 -31.86
N PRO A 198 8.83 -7.40 -33.08
CA PRO A 198 7.69 -8.15 -33.58
C PRO A 198 7.41 -9.41 -32.76
N GLU A 199 8.44 -10.04 -32.18
CA GLU A 199 8.28 -11.24 -31.36
C GLU A 199 7.52 -10.95 -30.06
N ALA A 200 7.91 -9.90 -29.33
CA ALA A 200 7.17 -9.48 -28.14
C ALA A 200 5.76 -9.00 -28.51
N THR A 201 5.60 -8.32 -29.65
CA THR A 201 4.29 -7.87 -30.14
C THR A 201 3.36 -9.05 -30.38
N ALA A 202 3.82 -10.10 -31.07
CA ALA A 202 3.01 -11.29 -31.36
C ALA A 202 2.68 -12.10 -30.10
N LYS A 203 3.52 -12.04 -29.06
CA LYS A 203 3.22 -12.66 -27.76
C LYS A 203 2.18 -11.88 -26.96
N THR A 204 2.21 -10.55 -27.03
CA THR A 204 1.34 -9.66 -26.24
C THR A 204 0.01 -9.36 -26.94
N LEU A 205 -0.04 -9.38 -28.27
CA LEU A 205 -1.24 -9.16 -29.07
C LEU A 205 -1.59 -10.42 -29.87
N VAL A 206 -2.69 -11.06 -29.51
CA VAL A 206 -3.21 -12.25 -30.20
C VAL A 206 -4.65 -11.97 -30.62
N ASP A 207 -4.93 -12.00 -31.93
CA ASP A 207 -6.28 -11.78 -32.49
C ASP A 207 -6.98 -10.49 -32.01
N GLY A 208 -6.19 -9.42 -31.80
CA GLY A 208 -6.67 -8.12 -31.31
C GLY A 208 -6.94 -8.07 -29.80
N TRP A 209 -6.65 -9.14 -29.07
CA TRP A 209 -6.62 -9.17 -27.61
C TRP A 209 -5.23 -8.88 -27.09
N LEU A 210 -5.16 -7.98 -26.12
CA LEU A 210 -3.98 -7.66 -25.34
C LEU A 210 -3.88 -8.61 -24.15
N TYR A 211 -2.81 -9.39 -24.10
CA TYR A 211 -2.43 -10.25 -22.99
C TYR A 211 -1.62 -9.43 -21.99
N SER A 212 -2.19 -9.20 -20.80
CA SER A 212 -1.61 -8.28 -19.82
C SER A 212 -0.45 -8.85 -19.01
N GLY A 213 -0.35 -10.18 -18.91
CA GLY A 213 0.52 -10.85 -17.95
C GLY A 213 0.07 -10.72 -16.48
N ASP A 214 -0.99 -9.95 -16.22
CA ASP A 214 -1.62 -9.83 -14.90
C ASP A 214 -2.72 -10.89 -14.76
N ARG A 215 -2.95 -11.39 -13.54
CA ARG A 215 -3.99 -12.39 -13.29
C ARG A 215 -5.16 -11.79 -12.54
N GLY A 216 -6.32 -12.42 -12.65
CA GLY A 216 -7.51 -11.90 -12.00
C GLY A 216 -8.73 -12.75 -12.25
N PHE A 217 -9.85 -12.28 -11.72
CA PHE A 217 -11.16 -12.83 -12.04
C PHE A 217 -12.19 -11.70 -12.05
N ILE A 218 -13.34 -11.97 -12.68
CA ILE A 218 -14.49 -11.06 -12.65
C ILE A 218 -15.46 -11.61 -11.62
N ASP A 219 -15.85 -10.77 -10.67
CA ASP A 219 -16.82 -11.14 -9.64
C ASP A 219 -18.28 -11.19 -10.18
N GLU A 220 -19.20 -11.69 -9.36
CA GLU A 220 -20.62 -11.82 -9.73
C GLU A 220 -21.31 -10.49 -10.08
N GLU A 221 -20.78 -9.36 -9.61
CA GLU A 221 -21.29 -8.01 -9.93
C GLU A 221 -20.57 -7.38 -11.14
N GLY A 222 -19.69 -8.13 -11.82
CA GLY A 222 -18.95 -7.72 -13.01
C GLY A 222 -17.70 -6.87 -12.73
N HIS A 223 -17.24 -6.78 -11.47
CA HIS A 223 -16.01 -6.08 -11.11
C HIS A 223 -14.79 -6.97 -11.35
N LEU A 224 -13.75 -6.39 -11.93
CA LEU A 224 -12.45 -7.04 -12.07
C LEU A 224 -11.72 -6.99 -10.72
N VAL A 225 -11.29 -8.16 -10.25
CA VAL A 225 -10.30 -8.33 -9.20
C VAL A 225 -8.98 -8.64 -9.87
N VAL A 226 -7.97 -7.82 -9.61
CA VAL A 226 -6.62 -8.01 -10.14
C VAL A 226 -5.77 -8.61 -9.03
N PHE A 227 -5.27 -9.82 -9.28
CA PHE A 227 -4.16 -10.37 -8.54
C PHE A 227 -2.88 -9.84 -9.17
N ASP A 228 -1.89 -9.50 -8.32
CA ASP A 228 -0.59 -9.09 -8.82
C ASP A 228 -0.03 -10.16 -9.79
N ARG A 229 0.93 -9.75 -10.63
CA ARG A 229 1.49 -10.59 -11.70
C ARG A 229 1.74 -12.00 -11.20
N SER A 230 1.37 -12.99 -12.01
CA SER A 230 1.42 -14.44 -11.69
C SER A 230 2.73 -14.94 -11.07
N LYS A 231 3.83 -14.19 -11.23
CA LYS A 231 5.15 -14.48 -10.67
C LYS A 231 5.35 -14.00 -9.21
N ASP A 232 4.47 -13.16 -8.70
CA ASP A 232 4.58 -12.52 -7.38
C ASP A 232 3.62 -13.14 -6.33
N VAL A 233 2.80 -14.15 -6.70
CA VAL A 233 2.02 -14.98 -5.76
C VAL A 233 2.89 -16.14 -5.28
N MET A 234 3.01 -16.28 -3.96
CA MET A 234 3.77 -17.35 -3.31
C MET A 234 2.82 -18.46 -2.87
N THR A 235 3.36 -19.68 -2.75
CA THR A 235 2.57 -20.85 -2.32
C THR A 235 3.23 -21.50 -1.12
N LEU A 236 2.45 -21.74 -0.06
CA LEU A 236 2.93 -22.50 1.10
C LEU A 236 3.20 -23.97 0.74
N CYS A 237 3.91 -24.70 1.60
CA CYS A 237 4.15 -26.15 1.44
C CYS A 237 2.86 -26.96 1.21
N ASP A 238 1.74 -26.51 1.76
CA ASP A 238 0.43 -27.17 1.66
C ASP A 238 -0.40 -26.74 0.43
N GLY A 239 0.20 -25.97 -0.49
CA GLY A 239 -0.44 -25.55 -1.73
C GLY A 239 -1.33 -24.31 -1.62
N ARG A 240 -1.46 -23.70 -0.43
CA ARG A 240 -2.28 -22.49 -0.27
C ARG A 240 -1.53 -21.24 -0.78
N PRO A 241 -2.16 -20.42 -1.65
CA PRO A 241 -1.51 -19.23 -2.18
C PRO A 241 -1.61 -18.04 -1.22
N PHE A 242 -0.62 -17.15 -1.27
CA PHE A 242 -0.67 -15.85 -0.61
C PHE A 242 0.09 -14.78 -1.42
N SER A 243 -0.28 -13.52 -1.25
CA SER A 243 0.41 -12.39 -1.89
C SER A 243 1.32 -11.69 -0.88
N PRO A 244 2.66 -11.85 -0.96
CA PRO A 244 3.59 -11.17 -0.05
C PRO A 244 3.43 -9.65 -0.13
N GLN A 245 3.29 -9.09 -1.33
CA GLN A 245 3.19 -7.64 -1.52
C GLN A 245 1.92 -7.06 -0.88
N SER A 246 0.80 -7.78 -0.93
CA SER A 246 -0.44 -7.37 -0.26
C SER A 246 -0.23 -7.24 1.26
N LEU A 247 0.44 -8.23 1.86
CA LEU A 247 0.77 -8.24 3.29
C LEU A 247 1.76 -7.11 3.66
N GLU A 248 2.77 -6.86 2.82
CA GLU A 248 3.75 -5.78 3.02
C GLU A 248 3.07 -4.40 3.01
N THR A 249 2.24 -4.14 2.00
CA THR A 249 1.48 -2.89 1.90
C THR A 249 0.54 -2.72 3.09
N ARG A 250 -0.05 -3.81 3.57
CA ARG A 250 -0.91 -3.76 4.76
C ARG A 250 -0.16 -3.39 6.02
N LEU A 251 0.99 -4.01 6.27
CA LEU A 251 1.83 -3.69 7.43
C LEU A 251 2.32 -2.24 7.39
N LYS A 252 2.65 -1.73 6.20
CA LYS A 252 3.04 -0.34 5.96
C LYS A 252 1.94 0.69 6.23
N PHE A 253 0.69 0.25 6.44
CA PHE A 253 -0.35 1.13 6.96
C PHE A 253 -0.03 1.61 8.39
N SER A 254 0.75 0.84 9.15
CA SER A 254 1.23 1.28 10.46
C SER A 254 2.28 2.38 10.30
N PRO A 255 2.17 3.50 11.04
CA PRO A 255 3.18 4.57 11.00
C PRO A 255 4.51 4.14 11.63
N TYR A 256 4.53 3.02 12.35
CA TYR A 256 5.74 2.49 13.00
C TYR A 256 6.56 1.57 12.10
N ILE A 257 6.00 1.13 10.96
CA ILE A 257 6.63 0.18 10.05
C ILE A 257 7.02 0.93 8.77
N LYS A 258 8.32 1.05 8.51
CA LYS A 258 8.85 1.71 7.32
C LYS A 258 8.83 0.78 6.12
N ASP A 259 9.37 -0.42 6.29
CA ASP A 259 9.43 -1.48 5.28
C ASP A 259 9.14 -2.84 5.93
N ALA A 260 8.54 -3.74 5.16
CA ALA A 260 8.27 -5.10 5.58
C ALA A 260 8.70 -6.04 4.45
N TRP A 261 9.32 -7.15 4.81
CA TRP A 261 9.66 -8.23 3.91
C TRP A 261 8.94 -9.49 4.35
N ILE A 262 8.02 -9.95 3.51
CA ILE A 262 7.22 -11.15 3.77
C ILE A 262 7.91 -12.37 3.15
N ILE A 263 7.98 -13.45 3.92
CA ILE A 263 8.60 -14.73 3.58
C ILE A 263 7.59 -15.84 3.81
N GLY A 264 7.55 -16.83 2.93
CA GLY A 264 6.65 -17.99 3.09
C GLY A 264 6.60 -18.93 1.89
N ASP A 265 7.25 -18.59 0.77
CA ASP A 265 7.23 -19.43 -0.42
C ASP A 265 7.86 -20.80 -0.14
N HIS A 266 7.09 -21.86 -0.40
CA HIS A 266 7.42 -23.24 -0.07
C HIS A 266 7.84 -23.43 1.42
N ARG A 267 7.17 -22.74 2.33
CA ARG A 267 7.32 -22.89 3.79
C ARG A 267 5.99 -23.25 4.46
N ASP A 268 6.05 -23.66 5.72
CA ASP A 268 4.88 -24.13 6.49
C ASP A 268 3.90 -23.00 6.86
N TYR A 269 4.41 -21.77 7.01
CA TYR A 269 3.63 -20.61 7.40
C TYR A 269 4.31 -19.32 6.93
N VAL A 270 3.56 -18.21 6.93
CA VAL A 270 4.06 -16.89 6.54
C VAL A 270 4.78 -16.22 7.73
N THR A 271 5.94 -15.62 7.46
CA THR A 271 6.74 -14.83 8.40
C THR A 271 7.09 -13.46 7.84
N ALA A 272 7.57 -12.56 8.71
CA ALA A 272 7.91 -11.19 8.33
C ALA A 272 9.24 -10.71 8.94
N VAL A 273 10.01 -9.96 8.15
CA VAL A 273 11.11 -9.12 8.65
C VAL A 273 10.66 -7.66 8.58
N ILE A 274 10.72 -6.96 9.71
CA ILE A 274 10.16 -5.62 9.85
C ILE A 274 11.28 -4.58 10.02
N CYS A 275 11.27 -3.54 9.19
CA CYS A 275 12.08 -2.35 9.40
C CYS A 275 11.19 -1.29 10.06
N ILE A 276 11.53 -0.89 11.28
CA ILE A 276 10.79 0.18 11.97
C ILE A 276 11.04 1.54 11.31
N ASP A 277 10.05 2.43 11.41
CA ASP A 277 10.21 3.85 11.10
C ASP A 277 10.90 4.56 12.27
N TYR A 278 12.21 4.78 12.15
CA TYR A 278 13.03 5.27 13.25
C TYR A 278 12.57 6.61 13.84
N PRO A 279 12.31 7.67 13.05
CA PRO A 279 11.73 8.91 13.58
C PRO A 279 10.42 8.71 14.37
N VAL A 280 9.53 7.83 13.91
CA VAL A 280 8.20 7.67 14.50
C VAL A 280 8.21 6.73 15.70
N ALA A 281 8.89 5.59 15.58
CA ALA A 281 9.11 4.65 16.67
C ALA A 281 9.95 5.29 17.78
N GLY A 282 10.93 6.13 17.43
CA GLY A 282 11.76 6.88 18.37
C GLY A 282 10.94 7.86 19.20
N LYS A 283 10.14 8.72 18.57
CA LYS A 283 9.20 9.61 19.29
C LYS A 283 8.26 8.84 20.22
N TRP A 284 7.75 7.69 19.77
CA TRP A 284 6.91 6.84 20.62
C TRP A 284 7.69 6.30 21.82
N ALA A 285 8.92 5.84 21.61
CA ALA A 285 9.80 5.34 22.67
C ALA A 285 10.13 6.45 23.69
N ASP A 286 10.42 7.66 23.22
CA ASP A 286 10.64 8.84 24.05
C ASP A 286 9.41 9.16 24.92
N SER A 287 8.20 9.11 24.32
CA SER A 287 6.95 9.34 25.05
C SER A 287 6.67 8.30 26.15
N LYS A 288 7.33 7.14 26.07
CA LYS A 288 7.28 6.04 27.03
C LYS A 288 8.48 6.02 27.99
N GLY A 289 9.41 6.96 27.85
CA GLY A 289 10.64 7.01 28.65
C GLY A 289 11.60 5.86 28.36
N ILE A 290 11.59 5.31 27.15
CA ILE A 290 12.50 4.23 26.73
C ILE A 290 13.78 4.87 26.21
N ASN A 291 14.91 4.57 26.85
CA ASN A 291 16.22 5.08 26.44
C ASN A 291 16.80 4.21 25.31
N TYR A 292 17.31 4.88 24.27
CA TYR A 292 18.04 4.27 23.15
C TYR A 292 19.03 5.29 22.56
N THR A 293 20.07 4.81 21.89
CA THR A 293 21.12 5.65 21.30
C THR A 293 21.25 5.52 19.79
N SER A 294 20.68 4.45 19.21
CA SER A 294 20.78 4.15 17.78
C SER A 294 19.54 3.42 17.26
N TYR A 295 19.42 3.34 15.94
CA TYR A 295 18.42 2.52 15.26
C TYR A 295 18.47 1.07 15.72
N SER A 296 19.66 0.47 15.67
CA SER A 296 19.86 -0.95 15.99
C SER A 296 19.41 -1.23 17.42
N GLU A 297 19.79 -0.39 18.38
CA GLU A 297 19.34 -0.54 19.76
C GLU A 297 17.82 -0.40 19.92
N LEU A 298 17.22 0.62 19.28
CA LEU A 298 15.78 0.86 19.37
C LEU A 298 14.98 -0.32 18.79
N SER A 299 15.37 -0.79 17.59
CA SER A 299 14.71 -1.89 16.89
C SER A 299 14.65 -3.18 17.72
N GLN A 300 15.64 -3.37 18.60
CA GLN A 300 15.75 -4.55 19.44
C GLN A 300 15.12 -4.43 20.83
N LYS A 301 14.56 -3.26 21.20
CA LYS A 301 13.91 -3.10 22.51
C LYS A 301 12.62 -3.94 22.57
N GLY A 302 12.44 -4.68 23.68
CA GLY A 302 11.23 -5.46 23.96
C GLY A 302 9.91 -4.69 23.75
N PRO A 303 9.76 -3.46 24.27
CA PRO A 303 8.59 -2.64 24.00
C PRO A 303 8.34 -2.31 22.52
N VAL A 304 9.39 -2.18 21.70
CA VAL A 304 9.25 -1.95 20.26
C VAL A 304 8.79 -3.24 19.56
N TYR A 305 9.27 -4.41 20.00
CA TYR A 305 8.69 -5.69 19.58
C TYR A 305 7.22 -5.81 19.98
N ASP A 306 6.83 -5.37 21.18
CA ASP A 306 5.41 -5.38 21.61
C ASP A 306 4.55 -4.49 20.70
N LEU A 307 5.09 -3.30 20.36
CA LEU A 307 4.45 -2.36 19.46
C LEU A 307 4.23 -2.98 18.07
N VAL A 308 5.28 -3.53 17.47
CA VAL A 308 5.21 -4.15 16.14
C VAL A 308 4.31 -5.38 16.15
N ALA A 309 4.39 -6.23 17.19
CA ALA A 309 3.52 -7.40 17.33
C ALA A 309 2.03 -7.01 17.36
N ALA A 310 1.68 -5.90 18.03
CA ALA A 310 0.32 -5.39 18.02
C ALA A 310 -0.13 -4.95 16.62
N GLN A 311 0.76 -4.31 15.84
CA GLN A 311 0.45 -3.92 14.45
C GLN A 311 0.25 -5.13 13.54
N ILE A 312 1.07 -6.17 13.69
CA ILE A 312 0.92 -7.42 12.93
C ILE A 312 -0.37 -8.14 13.34
N SER A 313 -0.69 -8.22 14.63
CA SER A 313 -1.93 -8.84 15.10
C SER A 313 -3.16 -8.10 14.56
N ASP A 314 -3.13 -6.76 14.54
CA ASP A 314 -4.18 -5.97 13.91
C ASP A 314 -4.32 -6.25 12.41
N ALA A 315 -3.20 -6.35 11.68
CA ALA A 315 -3.20 -6.73 10.27
C ALA A 315 -3.70 -8.17 10.01
N ASN A 316 -3.43 -9.10 10.94
CA ASN A 316 -3.84 -10.51 10.86
C ASN A 316 -5.35 -10.73 11.04
N LYS A 317 -6.08 -9.81 11.68
CA LYS A 317 -7.51 -9.97 11.99
C LYS A 317 -8.37 -10.22 10.76
N ASP A 318 -8.09 -9.54 9.66
CA ASP A 318 -8.87 -9.69 8.42
C ASP A 318 -8.19 -10.59 7.38
N LEU A 319 -7.15 -11.36 7.77
CA LEU A 319 -6.48 -12.29 6.87
C LEU A 319 -7.01 -13.72 7.03
N PRO A 320 -7.13 -14.48 5.92
CA PRO A 320 -7.31 -15.92 5.97
C PRO A 320 -6.18 -16.57 6.78
N GLU A 321 -6.47 -17.68 7.45
CA GLU A 321 -5.51 -18.36 8.34
C GLU A 321 -4.17 -18.67 7.66
N ALA A 322 -4.21 -19.06 6.38
CA ALA A 322 -3.02 -19.34 5.58
C ALA A 322 -2.11 -18.12 5.36
N ALA A 323 -2.69 -16.92 5.27
CA ALA A 323 -1.95 -15.69 4.99
C ALA A 323 -1.53 -14.95 6.27
N ARG A 324 -1.89 -15.45 7.47
CA ARG A 324 -1.53 -14.82 8.73
C ARG A 324 -0.05 -14.96 8.99
N ILE A 325 0.57 -13.85 9.38
CA ILE A 325 1.97 -13.79 9.76
C ILE A 325 2.10 -14.43 11.14
N ARG A 326 2.83 -15.53 11.25
CA ARG A 326 2.98 -16.28 12.50
C ARG A 326 4.18 -15.86 13.32
N LYS A 327 5.31 -15.56 12.67
CA LYS A 327 6.54 -15.11 13.34
C LYS A 327 7.11 -13.90 12.63
N PHE A 328 7.77 -13.04 13.39
CA PHE A 328 8.49 -11.91 12.84
C PHE A 328 9.76 -11.59 13.62
N VAL A 329 10.59 -10.75 13.01
CA VAL A 329 11.77 -10.14 13.63
C VAL A 329 11.87 -8.68 13.22
N ASN A 330 12.42 -7.83 14.09
CA ASN A 330 12.77 -6.46 13.71
C ASN A 330 14.20 -6.45 13.15
N LEU A 331 14.38 -5.96 11.93
CA LEU A 331 15.71 -5.82 11.33
C LEU A 331 16.51 -4.75 12.10
N TYR A 332 17.79 -5.02 12.33
CA TYR A 332 18.71 -4.15 13.07
C TYR A 332 19.20 -2.94 12.25
N LYS A 333 18.79 -2.83 10.99
CA LYS A 333 19.02 -1.71 10.08
C LYS A 333 17.80 -1.49 9.18
N GLU A 334 17.78 -0.37 8.47
CA GLU A 334 16.82 -0.17 7.38
C GLU A 334 17.29 -0.84 6.08
N LEU A 335 16.36 -1.19 5.21
CA LEU A 335 16.67 -1.66 3.86
C LEU A 335 17.06 -0.49 2.95
N ASP A 336 18.14 -0.68 2.19
CA ASP A 336 18.71 0.37 1.35
C ASP A 336 18.77 -0.05 -0.13
N ALA A 337 18.55 0.93 -1.03
CA ALA A 337 18.69 0.71 -2.46
C ALA A 337 20.15 0.60 -2.89
N ASP A 338 21.06 1.27 -2.19
CA ASP A 338 22.49 1.26 -2.50
C ASP A 338 23.19 -0.02 -2.00
N ASP A 339 22.58 -0.73 -1.04
CA ASP A 339 22.96 -2.10 -0.62
C ASP A 339 22.44 -3.20 -1.58
N ASP A 340 21.84 -2.83 -2.72
CA ASP A 340 21.15 -3.71 -3.67
C ASP A 340 19.92 -4.45 -3.08
N GLU A 341 19.43 -4.05 -1.91
CA GLU A 341 18.29 -4.67 -1.25
C GLU A 341 16.95 -4.16 -1.81
N LEU A 342 16.94 -2.89 -2.20
CA LEU A 342 15.82 -2.23 -2.86
C LEU A 342 16.20 -1.77 -4.28
N THR A 343 15.23 -1.67 -5.18
CA THR A 343 15.41 -0.90 -6.42
C THR A 343 15.44 0.60 -6.11
N ARG A 344 15.86 1.45 -7.07
CA ARG A 344 15.73 2.92 -6.96
C ARG A 344 14.27 3.37 -6.75
N THR A 345 13.31 2.58 -7.19
CA THR A 345 11.88 2.78 -6.90
C THR A 345 11.44 2.18 -5.56
N ARG A 346 12.37 1.80 -4.67
CA ARG A 346 12.13 1.15 -3.37
C ARG A 346 11.34 -0.16 -3.44
N LYS A 347 11.45 -0.94 -4.53
CA LYS A 347 10.89 -2.31 -4.62
C LYS A 347 11.91 -3.31 -4.06
N LEU A 348 11.46 -4.24 -3.23
CA LEU A 348 12.34 -5.25 -2.61
C LEU A 348 12.91 -6.23 -3.64
N ARG A 349 14.22 -6.45 -3.61
CA ARG A 349 14.92 -7.47 -4.42
C ARG A 349 14.97 -8.80 -3.66
N ARG A 350 13.80 -9.45 -3.54
CA ARG A 350 13.57 -10.65 -2.70
C ARG A 350 14.69 -11.70 -2.77
N ALA A 351 15.03 -12.19 -3.97
CA ALA A 351 16.04 -13.24 -4.13
C ALA A 351 17.44 -12.83 -3.61
N PHE A 352 17.80 -11.55 -3.72
CA PHE A 352 19.07 -11.05 -3.21
C PHE A 352 19.03 -10.91 -1.68
N VAL A 353 17.94 -10.33 -1.16
CA VAL A 353 17.73 -10.13 0.28
C VAL A 353 17.64 -11.48 1.01
N GLU A 354 16.95 -12.46 0.44
CA GLU A 354 16.82 -13.81 1.01
C GLU A 354 18.17 -14.52 1.12
N LYS A 355 19.02 -14.39 0.11
CA LYS A 355 20.38 -14.92 0.14
C LYS A 355 21.27 -14.17 1.14
N ARG A 356 21.17 -12.84 1.20
CA ARG A 356 21.97 -12.01 2.12
C ARG A 356 21.62 -12.27 3.59
N TYR A 357 20.34 -12.49 3.87
CA TYR A 357 19.80 -12.68 5.22
C TYR A 357 19.34 -14.11 5.49
N GLU A 358 19.96 -15.10 4.85
CA GLU A 358 19.61 -16.52 4.98
C GLU A 358 19.56 -16.98 6.45
N ASN A 359 20.48 -16.47 7.27
CA ASN A 359 20.52 -16.72 8.71
C ASN A 359 19.25 -16.28 9.43
N ILE A 360 18.70 -15.11 9.09
CA ILE A 360 17.44 -14.59 9.64
C ILE A 360 16.27 -15.45 9.17
N VAL A 361 16.25 -15.80 7.89
CA VAL A 361 15.20 -16.66 7.30
C VAL A 361 15.16 -18.00 8.03
N ASN A 362 16.31 -18.63 8.24
CA ASN A 362 16.41 -19.89 8.95
C ASN A 362 15.98 -19.77 10.41
N ALA A 363 16.33 -18.68 11.10
CA ALA A 363 15.91 -18.42 12.47
C ALA A 363 14.37 -18.32 12.58
N LEU A 364 13.69 -17.66 11.64
CA LEU A 364 12.23 -17.53 11.61
C LEU A 364 11.48 -18.88 11.49
N TYR A 365 12.13 -19.89 10.89
CA TYR A 365 11.60 -21.25 10.78
C TYR A 365 12.23 -22.24 11.77
N SER A 366 13.01 -21.75 12.72
CA SER A 366 13.58 -22.54 13.81
C SER A 366 12.77 -22.36 15.10
N ASP A 367 13.10 -23.20 16.10
CA ASP A 367 12.59 -23.07 17.47
C ASP A 367 13.44 -22.10 18.33
N GLN A 368 14.40 -21.39 17.74
CA GLN A 368 15.23 -20.42 18.46
C GLN A 368 14.47 -19.11 18.66
N GLU A 369 14.40 -18.65 19.91
CA GLU A 369 13.80 -17.35 20.26
C GLU A 369 14.78 -16.19 20.07
N LEU A 370 16.08 -16.42 20.30
CA LEU A 370 17.14 -15.42 20.17
C LEU A 370 18.19 -15.92 19.19
N PHE A 371 18.54 -15.07 18.23
CA PHE A 371 19.57 -15.36 17.24
C PHE A 371 20.56 -14.21 17.15
N ARG A 372 21.85 -14.50 17.34
CA ARG A 372 22.92 -13.50 17.28
C ARG A 372 23.37 -13.27 15.84
N ILE A 373 23.39 -12.01 15.44
CA ILE A 373 23.98 -11.54 14.18
C ILE A 373 25.28 -10.83 14.49
N ASP A 374 26.31 -11.30 13.82
CA ASP A 374 27.61 -10.66 13.74
C ASP A 374 27.87 -10.36 12.26
N THR A 375 27.79 -9.08 11.88
CA THR A 375 28.02 -8.63 10.51
C THR A 375 28.62 -7.24 10.48
N THR A 376 29.39 -6.93 9.44
CA THR A 376 29.83 -5.57 9.16
C THR A 376 28.91 -4.93 8.12
N ILE A 377 28.39 -3.73 8.41
CA ILE A 377 27.72 -2.88 7.44
C ILE A 377 28.70 -1.81 6.97
N THR A 378 28.80 -1.61 5.66
CA THR A 378 29.52 -0.48 5.07
C THR A 378 28.50 0.60 4.69
N TYR A 379 28.57 1.77 5.31
CA TYR A 379 27.75 2.94 4.98
C TYR A 379 28.30 3.67 3.74
N GLU A 380 27.47 4.52 3.13
CA GLU A 380 27.80 5.29 1.92
C GLU A 380 29.06 6.16 2.05
N ASP A 381 29.37 6.64 3.26
CA ASP A 381 30.57 7.43 3.55
C ASP A 381 31.83 6.57 3.75
N GLY A 382 31.74 5.27 3.47
CA GLY A 382 32.81 4.29 3.64
C GLY A 382 33.02 3.83 5.08
N ARG A 383 32.17 4.27 6.03
CA ARG A 383 32.27 3.79 7.41
C ARG A 383 31.79 2.36 7.51
N GLU A 384 32.65 1.51 8.03
CA GLU A 384 32.29 0.17 8.43
C GLU A 384 31.82 0.18 9.89
N VAL A 385 30.59 -0.26 10.13
CA VAL A 385 30.06 -0.48 11.47
C VAL A 385 29.86 -1.96 11.65
N HIS A 386 30.61 -2.52 12.59
CA HIS A 386 30.38 -3.86 13.08
C HIS A 386 29.10 -3.89 13.91
N ILE A 387 28.16 -4.74 13.52
CA ILE A 387 26.93 -5.00 14.22
C ILE A 387 27.01 -6.38 14.82
N ASP A 388 27.12 -6.40 16.14
CA ASP A 388 26.96 -7.57 16.97
C ASP A 388 25.70 -7.37 17.81
N THR A 389 24.61 -8.05 17.44
CA THR A 389 23.31 -7.88 18.10
C THR A 389 22.51 -9.17 18.13
N GLU A 390 21.69 -9.31 19.16
CA GLU A 390 20.73 -10.41 19.26
C GLU A 390 19.38 -9.96 18.71
N LEU A 391 18.88 -10.74 17.76
CA LEU A 391 17.54 -10.60 17.22
C LEU A 391 16.59 -11.53 17.94
N LEU A 392 15.42 -11.01 18.35
CA LEU A 392 14.35 -11.78 18.94
C LEU A 392 13.38 -12.25 17.84
N VAL A 393 13.24 -13.56 17.68
CA VAL A 393 12.19 -14.16 16.85
C VAL A 393 10.91 -14.20 17.69
N ARG A 394 9.92 -13.40 17.29
CA ARG A 394 8.67 -13.27 18.05
C ARG A 394 7.50 -13.92 17.32
N THR A 395 6.76 -14.75 18.06
CA THR A 395 5.50 -15.32 17.59
C THR A 395 4.35 -14.33 17.79
N VAL A 396 3.46 -14.25 16.80
CA VAL A 396 2.25 -13.42 16.83
C VAL A 396 1.03 -14.34 16.87
N ALA A 397 0.09 -14.03 17.76
CA ALA A 397 -1.15 -14.77 17.96
C ALA A 397 -2.20 -14.47 16.87
#